data_AF-A0A5C0E5F6-F1
#
_entry.id   AF-A0A5C0E5F6-F1
#
_cell.length_a   1.000
_cell.length_b   1.000
_cell.length_c   1.000
_cell.angle_alpha   90.00
_cell.angle_beta   90.00
_cell.angle_gamma   90.00
#
_symmetry.space_group_name_H-M   'P 1'
#
loop_
_entity.id
_entity.type
_entity.pdbx_description
1 polymer ?
#
loop_
_entity_poly.entity_id
_entity_poly.type
_entity_poly.pdbx_seq_one_letter_code
_entity_poly.pdbx_strand_id
1 'polypeptide(L)'
;MYAVIISVLLIFISVGFGGKDKPVFGDEINEIMNIIHNECVSKTKVAEEDITNCENGIFKDDVKLKCYMFCVVEELNLVDDNNEVDYEMLISLFPEQYQKRALSLVESCKHLDMKEKESCQRVFDIHKCSYAVDPDFYFIF
;
A
#
# COMPACT_ATOMS: atom_id res chain seq x y z
N MET A 1 31.01 36.69 8.73
CA MET A 1 30.60 35.82 9.85
C MET A 1 29.14 35.39 9.72
N TYR A 2 28.18 36.31 9.55
CA TYR A 2 26.75 35.99 9.36
C TYR A 2 26.42 35.13 8.14
N ALA A 3 27.12 35.31 7.01
CA ALA A 3 26.90 34.52 5.79
C ALA A 3 27.15 33.01 6.00
N VAL A 4 28.18 32.65 6.77
CA VAL A 4 28.53 31.25 7.07
C VAL A 4 27.46 30.61 7.97
N ILE A 5 26.91 31.37 8.92
CA ILE A 5 25.86 30.90 9.84
C ILE A 5 24.54 30.65 9.08
N ILE A 6 24.19 31.52 8.12
CA ILE A 6 23.01 31.35 7.26
C ILE A 6 23.18 30.12 6.37
N SER A 7 24.36 29.92 5.77
CA SER A 7 24.65 28.74 4.95
C SER A 7 24.57 27.43 5.74
N VAL A 8 25.04 27.40 6.99
CA VAL A 8 24.97 26.22 7.85
C VAL A 8 23.52 25.92 8.28
N LEU A 9 22.73 26.95 8.62
CA LEU A 9 21.32 26.77 8.98
C LEU A 9 20.47 26.24 7.81
N LEU A 10 20.75 26.66 6.58
CA LEU A 10 20.06 26.16 5.39
C LEU A 10 20.34 24.67 5.11
N ILE A 11 21.55 24.19 5.45
CA ILE A 11 21.92 22.77 5.29
C ILE A 11 21.18 21.89 6.31
N PHE A 12 20.94 22.38 7.53
CA PHE A 12 20.18 21.63 8.54
C PHE A 12 18.68 21.50 8.22
N ILE A 13 18.08 22.45 7.47
CA ILE A 13 16.68 22.38 7.06
C ILE A 13 16.47 21.33 5.94
N SER A 14 17.48 21.08 5.11
CA SER A 14 17.37 20.13 3.99
C SER A 14 17.52 18.65 4.37
N VAL A 15 17.90 18.33 5.61
CA VAL A 15 17.98 16.93 6.08
C VAL A 15 16.77 16.63 6.97
N GLY A 16 15.57 16.87 6.42
CA GLY A 16 14.40 16.16 6.88
C GLY A 16 14.47 14.73 6.35
N PHE A 17 15.08 13.82 7.10
CA PHE A 17 14.85 12.40 6.87
C PHE A 17 13.39 12.11 7.26
N GLY A 18 12.46 12.32 6.32
CA GLY A 18 11.13 11.73 6.37
C GLY A 18 11.30 10.23 6.22
N GLY A 19 11.39 9.53 7.35
CA GLY A 19 11.36 8.07 7.36
C GLY A 19 9.93 7.59 7.07
N LYS A 20 9.78 6.56 6.24
CA LYS A 20 8.49 5.92 6.02
C LYS A 20 7.98 5.38 7.35
N ASP A 21 6.85 5.88 7.82
CA ASP A 21 6.16 5.45 9.05
C ASP A 21 5.14 4.36 8.73
N LYS A 22 5.65 3.21 8.28
CA LYS A 22 4.83 2.07 7.86
C LYS A 22 4.18 1.39 9.07
N PRO A 23 2.99 0.79 8.88
CA PRO A 23 2.39 -0.05 9.92
C PRO A 23 3.32 -1.19 10.33
N VAL A 24 3.43 -1.42 11.63
CA VAL A 24 4.14 -2.55 12.21
C VAL A 24 3.13 -3.56 12.74
N PHE A 25 3.22 -4.79 12.24
CA PHE A 25 2.39 -5.92 12.67
C PHE A 25 3.21 -6.89 13.53
N GLY A 26 2.53 -7.72 14.33
CA GLY A 26 3.17 -8.77 15.13
C GLY A 26 3.68 -9.94 14.26
N ASP A 27 4.59 -10.74 14.82
CA ASP A 27 5.28 -11.82 14.09
C ASP A 27 4.33 -12.82 13.43
N GLU A 28 3.25 -13.20 14.12
CA GLU A 28 2.22 -14.12 13.59
C GLU A 28 1.54 -13.55 12.33
N ILE A 29 1.18 -12.26 12.35
CA ILE A 29 0.59 -11.60 11.19
C ILE A 29 1.61 -11.45 10.06
N ASN A 30 2.86 -11.13 10.38
CA ASN A 30 3.95 -11.07 9.39
C ASN A 30 4.16 -12.43 8.68
N GLU A 31 4.07 -13.54 9.40
CA GLU A 31 4.17 -14.88 8.81
C GLU A 31 3.01 -15.16 7.84
N ILE A 32 1.77 -14.82 8.23
CA ILE A 32 0.59 -14.95 7.38
C ILE A 32 0.73 -14.10 6.11
N MET A 33 1.16 -12.84 6.25
CA MET A 33 1.38 -11.94 5.11
C MET A 33 2.42 -12.50 4.14
N ASN A 34 3.50 -13.10 4.64
CA ASN A 34 4.51 -13.76 3.80
C ASN A 34 3.94 -15.00 3.08
N ILE A 35 3.08 -15.79 3.72
CA ILE A 35 2.43 -16.94 3.07
C ILE A 35 1.56 -16.46 1.91
N ILE A 36 0.73 -15.45 2.15
CA ILE A 36 -0.16 -14.87 1.14
C ILE A 36 0.63 -14.25 -0.01
N HIS A 37 1.68 -13.48 0.29
CA HIS A 37 2.59 -12.91 -0.70
C HIS A 37 3.14 -14.01 -1.63
N ASN A 38 3.72 -15.07 -1.05
CA ASN A 38 4.31 -16.17 -1.82
C ASN A 38 3.28 -16.89 -2.71
N GLU A 39 2.07 -17.12 -2.19
CA GLU A 39 0.97 -17.72 -2.95
C GLU A 39 0.58 -16.82 -4.14
N CYS A 40 0.43 -15.52 -3.92
CA CYS A 40 0.05 -14.58 -4.96
C CYS A 40 1.15 -14.32 -6.00
N VAL A 41 2.42 -14.30 -5.60
CA VAL A 41 3.56 -14.32 -6.54
C VAL A 41 3.51 -15.58 -7.40
N SER A 42 3.26 -16.74 -6.79
CA SER A 42 3.14 -18.00 -7.52
C SER A 42 1.96 -18.01 -8.49
N LYS A 43 0.79 -17.53 -8.10
CA LYS A 43 -0.41 -17.49 -8.96
C LYS A 43 -0.25 -16.54 -10.15
N THR A 44 0.26 -15.34 -9.90
CA THR A 44 0.27 -14.24 -10.88
C THR A 44 1.55 -14.19 -11.71
N LYS A 45 2.64 -14.80 -11.21
CA LYS A 45 3.98 -14.74 -11.81
C LYS A 45 4.51 -13.31 -11.96
N VAL A 46 4.06 -12.40 -11.09
CA VAL A 46 4.59 -11.04 -10.96
C VAL A 46 6.07 -11.10 -10.55
N ALA A 47 6.85 -10.11 -10.96
CA ALA A 47 8.23 -9.99 -10.50
C ALA A 47 8.28 -9.31 -9.13
N GLU A 48 9.09 -9.83 -8.22
CA GLU A 48 9.33 -9.22 -6.89
C GLU A 48 9.73 -7.75 -6.96
N GLU A 49 10.53 -7.40 -7.96
CA GLU A 49 10.93 -6.03 -8.21
C GLU A 49 9.74 -5.11 -8.50
N ASP A 50 8.73 -5.60 -9.24
CA ASP A 50 7.55 -4.80 -9.57
C ASP A 50 6.68 -4.55 -8.31
N ILE A 51 6.66 -5.48 -7.35
CA ILE A 51 5.97 -5.32 -6.06
C ILE A 51 6.71 -4.32 -5.17
N THR A 52 7.99 -4.57 -4.91
CA THR A 52 8.82 -3.74 -4.01
C THR A 52 8.95 -2.30 -4.49
N ASN A 53 8.89 -2.07 -5.80
CA ASN A 53 8.87 -0.74 -6.40
C ASN A 53 7.63 0.10 -6.06
N CYS A 54 6.49 -0.52 -5.73
CA CYS A 54 5.26 0.20 -5.36
C CYS A 54 5.47 1.08 -4.12
N GLU A 55 6.26 0.61 -3.14
CA GLU A 55 6.58 1.41 -1.95
C GLU A 55 7.46 2.63 -2.26
N ASN A 56 8.05 2.70 -3.45
CA ASN A 56 8.81 3.85 -3.95
C ASN A 56 7.99 4.70 -4.93
N GLY A 57 6.68 4.45 -5.03
CA GLY A 57 5.78 5.18 -5.92
C GLY A 57 5.85 4.75 -7.37
N ILE A 58 6.55 3.65 -7.67
CA ILE A 58 6.73 3.14 -9.03
C ILE A 58 5.71 2.02 -9.23
N PHE A 59 4.58 2.38 -9.84
CA PHE A 59 3.50 1.45 -10.17
C PHE A 59 3.53 1.12 -11.65
N LYS A 60 4.17 0.00 -11.99
CA LYS A 60 4.23 -0.49 -13.37
C LYS A 60 2.82 -0.87 -13.85
N ASP A 61 2.46 -0.41 -15.03
CA ASP A 61 1.19 -0.74 -15.65
C ASP A 61 1.21 -2.15 -16.25
N ASP A 62 1.26 -3.16 -15.38
CA ASP A 62 1.40 -4.58 -15.72
C ASP A 62 0.25 -5.41 -15.14
N VAL A 63 -0.31 -6.30 -15.95
CA VAL A 63 -1.48 -7.11 -15.56
C VAL A 63 -1.17 -8.04 -14.38
N LYS A 64 0.06 -8.54 -14.26
CA LYS A 64 0.44 -9.46 -13.17
C LYS A 64 0.55 -8.70 -11.86
N LEU A 65 1.12 -7.49 -11.88
CA LEU A 65 1.17 -6.63 -10.69
C LEU A 65 -0.23 -6.24 -10.22
N LYS A 66 -1.11 -5.85 -11.14
CA LYS A 66 -2.51 -5.54 -10.83
C LYS A 66 -3.22 -6.72 -10.18
N CYS A 67 -3.08 -7.91 -10.78
CA CYS A 67 -3.73 -9.10 -10.26
C CYS A 67 -3.04 -9.67 -9.02
N TYR A 68 -1.78 -9.33 -8.76
CA TYR A 68 -1.12 -9.63 -7.48
C TYR A 68 -1.81 -8.89 -6.34
N MET A 69 -2.06 -7.59 -6.50
CA MET A 69 -2.78 -6.79 -5.50
C MET A 69 -4.21 -7.30 -5.26
N PHE A 70 -4.91 -7.73 -6.32
CA PHE A 70 -6.23 -8.35 -6.17
C PHE A 70 -6.17 -9.71 -5.47
N CYS A 71 -5.23 -10.58 -5.86
CA CYS A 71 -5.02 -11.87 -5.21
C CYS A 71 -4.81 -11.72 -3.70
N VAL A 72 -4.02 -10.73 -3.28
CA VAL A 72 -3.76 -10.47 -1.86
C VAL A 72 -5.06 -10.21 -1.08
N VAL A 73 -5.95 -9.35 -1.57
CA VAL A 73 -7.21 -9.07 -0.88
C VAL A 73 -8.19 -10.25 -0.97
N GLU A 74 -8.11 -11.05 -2.03
CA GLU A 74 -8.87 -12.29 -2.18
C GLU A 74 -8.44 -13.35 -1.15
N GLU A 75 -7.12 -13.60 -0.99
CA GLU A 75 -6.58 -14.54 0.00
C GLU A 75 -6.85 -14.13 1.45
N LEU A 76 -6.98 -12.83 1.70
CA LEU A 76 -7.43 -12.30 2.99
C LEU A 76 -8.94 -12.46 3.22
N ASN A 77 -9.68 -13.04 2.26
CA ASN A 77 -11.14 -13.18 2.26
C ASN A 77 -11.85 -11.82 2.39
N LEU A 78 -11.29 -10.78 1.77
CA LEU A 78 -11.87 -9.43 1.75
C LEU A 78 -12.72 -9.17 0.51
N VAL A 79 -12.89 -10.16 -0.37
CA VAL A 79 -13.63 -10.01 -1.62
C VAL A 79 -14.94 -10.79 -1.53
N ASP A 80 -16.06 -10.13 -1.80
CA ASP A 80 -17.39 -10.76 -1.79
C ASP A 80 -17.74 -11.48 -3.12
N ASP A 81 -18.91 -12.11 -3.17
CA ASP A 81 -19.40 -12.82 -4.37
C ASP A 81 -19.58 -11.91 -5.60
N ASN A 82 -19.62 -10.59 -5.42
CA ASN A 82 -19.71 -9.59 -6.48
C ASN A 82 -18.34 -9.04 -6.90
N ASN A 83 -17.25 -9.60 -6.36
CA ASN A 83 -15.88 -9.10 -6.47
C ASN A 83 -15.64 -7.73 -5.82
N GLU A 84 -16.45 -7.33 -4.85
CA GLU A 84 -16.27 -6.07 -4.12
C GLU A 84 -15.40 -6.27 -2.89
N VAL A 85 -14.51 -5.31 -2.63
CA VAL A 85 -13.63 -5.35 -1.46
C VAL A 85 -14.37 -4.84 -0.23
N ASP A 86 -14.37 -5.63 0.85
CA ASP A 86 -14.85 -5.21 2.17
C ASP A 86 -13.80 -4.34 2.85
N TYR A 87 -13.91 -3.03 2.61
CA TYR A 87 -13.00 -2.05 3.18
C TYR A 87 -13.14 -1.89 4.71
N GLU A 88 -14.31 -2.18 5.28
CA GLU A 88 -14.50 -2.12 6.73
C GLU A 88 -13.72 -3.26 7.40
N MET A 89 -13.84 -4.47 6.85
CA MET A 89 -13.05 -5.61 7.28
C MET A 89 -11.55 -5.37 7.05
N LEU A 90 -11.14 -4.82 5.90
CA LEU A 90 -9.74 -4.46 5.63
C LEU A 90 -9.16 -3.53 6.72
N ILE A 91 -9.89 -2.48 7.10
CA ILE A 91 -9.44 -1.54 8.15
C ILE A 91 -9.31 -2.27 9.49
N SER A 92 -10.22 -3.21 9.79
CA SER A 92 -10.19 -3.97 11.05
C SER A 92 -8.95 -4.86 11.21
N LEU A 93 -8.27 -5.23 10.11
CA LEU A 93 -7.03 -6.00 10.13
C LEU A 93 -5.82 -5.19 10.59
N PHE A 94 -5.91 -3.85 10.55
CA PHE A 94 -4.83 -2.99 11.04
C PHE A 94 -4.82 -2.95 12.58
N PRO A 95 -3.63 -2.92 13.21
CA PRO A 95 -3.51 -2.61 14.63
C PRO A 95 -4.25 -1.32 14.97
N GLU A 96 -4.87 -1.27 16.15
CA GLU A 96 -5.79 -0.20 16.57
C GLU A 96 -5.20 1.21 16.35
N GLN A 97 -3.92 1.39 16.67
CA GLN A 97 -3.19 2.66 16.50
C GLN A 97 -3.12 3.17 15.05
N TYR A 98 -3.29 2.29 14.06
CA TYR A 98 -3.22 2.61 12.64
C TYR A 98 -4.60 2.67 11.97
N GLN A 99 -5.67 2.19 12.60
CA GLN A 99 -7.00 2.11 11.99
C GLN A 99 -7.54 3.46 11.53
N LYS A 100 -7.29 4.55 12.28
CA LYS A 100 -7.69 5.90 11.85
C LYS A 100 -6.99 6.35 10.56
N ARG A 101 -5.71 6.00 10.41
CA ARG A 101 -4.91 6.34 9.22
C ARG A 101 -5.32 5.48 8.03
N ALA A 102 -5.57 4.19 8.26
CA ALA A 102 -6.15 3.28 7.26
C ALA A 102 -7.53 3.73 6.79
N LEU A 103 -8.43 4.12 7.71
CA LEU A 103 -9.74 4.69 7.38
C LEU A 103 -9.61 5.93 6.51
N SER A 104 -8.70 6.85 6.85
CA SER A 104 -8.46 8.06 6.05
C SER A 104 -8.03 7.74 4.61
N LEU A 105 -7.20 6.70 4.40
CA LEU A 105 -6.82 6.25 3.07
C LEU A 105 -8.01 5.66 2.31
N VAL A 106 -8.75 4.76 2.95
CA VAL A 106 -9.94 4.12 2.35
C VAL A 106 -10.97 5.17 1.94
N GLU A 107 -11.30 6.13 2.81
CA GLU A 107 -12.26 7.19 2.49
C GLU A 107 -11.80 8.05 1.33
N SER A 108 -10.48 8.29 1.21
CA SER A 108 -9.90 9.06 0.13
C SER A 108 -9.90 8.32 -1.21
N CYS A 109 -9.85 6.99 -1.20
CA CYS A 109 -9.56 6.20 -2.40
C CYS A 109 -10.70 5.30 -2.88
N LYS A 110 -11.59 4.81 -2.00
CA LYS A 110 -12.62 3.80 -2.32
C LYS A 110 -13.53 4.15 -3.50
N HIS A 111 -13.67 5.43 -3.83
CA HIS A 111 -14.43 5.89 -4.99
C HIS A 111 -13.84 5.43 -6.33
N LEU A 112 -12.59 4.94 -6.36
CA LEU A 112 -11.91 4.40 -7.55
C LEU A 112 -12.23 2.92 -7.81
N ASP A 113 -12.86 2.24 -6.85
CA ASP A 113 -13.33 0.85 -6.98
C ASP A 113 -14.63 0.82 -7.79
N MET A 114 -14.49 1.07 -9.09
CA MET A 114 -15.62 1.25 -10.01
C MET A 114 -15.92 -0.07 -10.73
N LYS A 115 -17.10 -0.65 -10.49
CA LYS A 115 -17.48 -2.02 -10.92
C LYS A 115 -17.41 -2.26 -12.43
N GLU A 116 -17.42 -1.22 -13.25
CA GLU A 116 -17.25 -1.34 -14.71
C GLU A 116 -15.80 -1.67 -15.14
N LYS A 117 -14.83 -1.57 -14.23
CA LYS A 117 -13.44 -1.98 -14.46
C LYS A 117 -13.22 -3.41 -13.99
N GLU A 118 -12.27 -4.09 -14.65
CA GLU A 118 -11.76 -5.39 -14.22
C GLU A 118 -11.23 -5.36 -12.78
N SER A 119 -11.45 -6.44 -12.00
CA SER A 119 -11.15 -6.47 -10.56
C SER A 119 -9.68 -6.15 -10.24
N CYS A 120 -8.75 -6.68 -11.02
CA CYS A 120 -7.32 -6.36 -10.87
C CYS A 120 -7.04 -4.85 -11.06
N GLN A 121 -7.73 -4.20 -12.00
CA GLN A 121 -7.54 -2.76 -12.25
C GLN A 121 -8.10 -1.92 -11.11
N ARG A 122 -9.25 -2.29 -10.55
CA ARG A 122 -9.88 -1.56 -9.44
C ARG A 122 -8.95 -1.49 -8.23
N VAL A 123 -8.43 -2.65 -7.80
CA VAL A 123 -7.53 -2.71 -6.63
C VAL A 123 -6.21 -1.99 -6.90
N PHE A 124 -5.66 -2.08 -8.12
CA PHE A 124 -4.47 -1.32 -8.50
C PHE A 124 -4.66 0.20 -8.41
N ASP A 125 -5.82 0.72 -8.85
CA ASP A 125 -6.13 2.15 -8.75
C ASP A 125 -6.20 2.60 -7.28
N ILE A 126 -6.75 1.75 -6.40
CA ILE A 126 -6.77 1.97 -4.95
C ILE A 126 -5.34 2.03 -4.38
N HIS A 127 -4.47 1.07 -4.68
CA HIS A 127 -3.09 1.10 -4.19
C HIS A 127 -2.33 2.34 -4.65
N LYS A 128 -2.48 2.75 -5.92
CA LYS A 128 -1.88 3.99 -6.43
C LYS A 128 -2.38 5.22 -5.69
N CYS A 129 -3.69 5.29 -5.44
CA CYS A 129 -4.27 6.38 -4.67
C CYS A 129 -3.76 6.39 -3.22
N SER A 130 -3.73 5.24 -2.55
CA SER A 130 -3.25 5.10 -1.18
C SER A 130 -1.82 5.61 -1.02
N TYR A 131 -0.92 5.25 -1.94
CA TYR A 131 0.44 5.79 -1.98
C TYR A 131 0.46 7.31 -2.21
N ALA A 132 -0.36 7.82 -3.12
CA ALA A 132 -0.42 9.26 -3.41
C ALA A 132 -0.93 10.09 -2.23
N VAL A 133 -1.83 9.53 -1.41
CA VAL A 133 -2.39 10.19 -0.22
C VAL A 133 -1.42 10.14 0.96
N ASP A 134 -0.82 8.97 1.23
CA ASP A 134 0.10 8.80 2.36
C ASP A 134 1.24 7.82 2.01
N PRO A 135 2.30 8.29 1.34
CA PRO A 135 3.40 7.44 0.89
C PRO A 135 4.25 6.88 2.04
N ASP A 136 4.20 7.53 3.21
CA ASP A 136 4.94 7.09 4.40
C ASP A 136 4.24 5.92 5.11
N PHE A 137 2.91 5.87 5.03
CA PHE A 137 2.10 4.78 5.57
C PHE A 137 1.89 3.62 4.59
N TYR A 138 1.91 3.91 3.29
CA TYR A 138 1.67 2.91 2.27
C TYR A 138 2.70 1.77 2.34
N PHE A 139 2.19 0.55 2.24
CA PHE A 139 2.97 -0.66 2.16
C PHE A 139 2.24 -1.67 1.27
N ILE A 140 2.99 -2.69 0.84
CA ILE A 140 2.49 -3.85 0.11
C ILE A 140 3.30 -5.05 0.57
N PHE A 141 2.68 -6.23 0.64
CA PHE A 141 3.33 -7.46 1.08
C PHE A 141 4.38 -7.92 0.08
#